data_AF-A0AA46Z4H0-F1
#
_entry.id   AF-A0AA46Z4H0-F1
#
_cell.length_a   1.000
_cell.length_b   1.000
_cell.length_c   1.000
_cell.angle_alpha   90.00
_cell.angle_beta   90.00
_cell.angle_gamma   90.00
#
_symmetry.space_group_name_H-M   'P 1'
#
loop_
_entity.id
_entity.type
_entity.pdbx_description
1 polymer ?
#
loop_
_entity_poly.entity_id
_entity_poly.type
_entity_poly.pdbx_seq_one_letter_code
_entity_poly.pdbx_strand_id
1 'polypeptide(L)'
;MAARPSLLKMKVAFAKVNRDVSDVGTIIGGKVNHNINVLTPEQGRFENPNANKLADYKDILVVDVDSWLDASGHASIWTGSRCTDSCYFPQAKKAYLWKLED
;
A
#
# COMPACT_ATOMS: atom_id res chain seq x y z
N MET A 1 -7.74 -16.32 -26.75
CA MET A 1 -7.30 -16.33 -25.33
C MET A 1 -5.81 -16.56 -25.29
N ALA A 2 -5.07 -15.79 -24.50
CA ALA A 2 -3.66 -16.07 -24.27
C ALA A 2 -3.52 -17.37 -23.45
N ALA A 3 -2.54 -18.20 -23.79
CA ALA A 3 -2.24 -19.41 -23.03
C ALA A 3 -1.72 -19.04 -21.63
N ARG A 4 -2.11 -19.83 -20.61
CA ARG A 4 -1.60 -19.65 -19.24
C ARG A 4 -0.08 -19.87 -19.23
N PRO A 5 0.70 -19.01 -18.54
CA PRO A 5 2.14 -19.18 -18.45
C PRO A 5 2.50 -20.45 -17.66
N SER A 6 3.67 -21.03 -17.98
CA SER A 6 4.19 -22.16 -17.21
C SER A 6 4.60 -21.74 -15.80
N LEU A 7 4.53 -22.68 -14.86
CA LEU A 7 4.97 -22.45 -13.48
C LEU A 7 6.42 -21.95 -13.42
N LEU A 8 7.30 -22.48 -14.26
CA LEU A 8 8.70 -22.05 -14.33
C LEU A 8 8.82 -20.57 -14.73
N LYS A 9 8.06 -20.15 -15.77
CA LYS A 9 8.06 -18.75 -16.23
C LYS A 9 7.57 -17.81 -15.13
N MET A 10 6.55 -18.22 -14.38
CA MET A 10 6.03 -17.45 -13.25
C MET A 10 7.03 -17.35 -12.10
N LYS A 11 7.67 -18.46 -11.72
CA LYS A 11 8.70 -18.46 -10.65
C LYS A 11 9.86 -17.52 -10.98
N VAL A 12 10.35 -17.57 -12.21
CA VAL A 12 11.45 -16.69 -12.66
C VAL A 12 11.02 -15.23 -12.66
N ALA A 13 9.80 -14.92 -13.11
CA ALA A 13 9.29 -13.55 -13.08
C ALA A 13 9.11 -13.03 -11.65
N PHE A 14 8.51 -13.84 -10.76
CA PHE A 14 8.27 -13.48 -9.37
C PHE A 14 9.57 -13.27 -8.60
N ALA A 15 10.59 -14.11 -8.84
CA ALA A 15 11.91 -13.96 -8.21
C ALA A 15 12.57 -12.60 -8.50
N LYS A 16 12.19 -11.90 -9.58
CA LYS A 16 12.70 -10.55 -9.86
C LYS A 16 12.19 -9.53 -8.84
N VAL A 17 10.93 -9.64 -8.43
CA VAL A 17 10.25 -8.69 -7.54
C VAL A 17 10.15 -9.18 -6.08
N ASN A 18 10.68 -10.36 -5.77
CA ASN A 18 10.77 -10.84 -4.38
C ASN A 18 11.92 -10.16 -3.64
N ARG A 19 11.77 -8.87 -3.36
CA ARG A 19 12.74 -7.93 -2.78
C ARG A 19 12.01 -7.00 -1.79
N ASP A 20 12.76 -6.14 -1.09
CA ASP A 20 12.16 -5.07 -0.28
C ASP A 20 11.26 -4.17 -1.13
N VAL A 21 10.18 -3.65 -0.52
CA VAL A 21 9.15 -2.87 -1.24
C VAL A 21 9.72 -1.68 -2.01
N SER A 22 10.77 -1.04 -1.47
CA SER A 22 11.52 0.04 -2.13
C SER A 22 12.17 -0.42 -3.45
N ASP A 23 12.81 -1.58 -3.44
CA ASP A 23 13.44 -2.17 -4.63
C ASP A 23 12.38 -2.60 -5.63
N VAL A 24 11.25 -3.14 -5.17
CA VAL A 24 10.11 -3.48 -6.03
C VAL A 24 9.58 -2.25 -6.75
N GLY A 25 9.47 -1.13 -6.04
CA GLY A 25 9.15 0.17 -6.62
C GLY A 25 10.10 0.50 -7.77
N THR A 26 11.41 0.38 -7.54
CA THR A 26 12.44 0.67 -8.54
C THR A 26 12.38 -0.29 -9.74
N ILE A 27 12.16 -1.59 -9.51
CA ILE A 27 12.08 -2.62 -10.56
C ILE A 27 10.87 -2.41 -11.46
N ILE A 28 9.71 -2.05 -10.89
CA ILE A 28 8.48 -1.84 -11.65
C ILE A 28 8.47 -0.46 -12.33
N GLY A 29 9.00 0.57 -11.66
CA GLY A 29 9.10 1.92 -12.21
C GLY A 29 7.78 2.70 -12.20
N GLY A 30 7.79 3.83 -12.91
CA GLY A 30 6.60 4.67 -13.13
C GLY A 30 5.91 5.15 -11.84
N LYS A 31 4.57 5.17 -11.86
CA LYS A 31 3.75 5.57 -10.70
C LYS A 31 3.94 4.61 -9.51
N VAL A 32 4.29 3.35 -9.74
CA VAL A 32 4.55 2.39 -8.64
C VAL A 32 5.80 2.82 -7.86
N ASN A 33 6.91 3.11 -8.56
CA ASN A 33 8.11 3.65 -7.93
C ASN A 33 7.84 4.97 -7.20
N HIS A 34 7.13 5.88 -7.87
CA HIS A 34 6.82 7.19 -7.32
C HIS A 34 6.03 7.06 -6.00
N ASN A 35 5.01 6.21 -5.98
CA ASN A 35 4.16 6.04 -4.81
C ASN A 35 4.89 5.40 -3.61
N ILE A 36 5.84 4.51 -3.86
CA ILE A 36 6.57 3.81 -2.79
C ILE A 36 7.75 4.65 -2.27
N ASN A 37 8.54 5.21 -3.19
CA ASN A 37 9.86 5.78 -2.89
C ASN A 37 9.91 7.31 -2.93
N VAL A 38 8.94 7.97 -3.56
CA VAL A 38 8.99 9.42 -3.78
C VAL A 38 7.91 10.17 -3.00
N LEU A 39 6.72 9.60 -2.81
CA LEU A 39 5.66 10.27 -2.05
C LEU A 39 6.15 10.62 -0.64
N THR A 40 6.12 11.91 -0.34
CA THR A 40 6.35 12.42 1.01
C THR A 40 5.12 12.17 1.88
N PRO A 41 5.23 12.34 3.21
CA PRO A 41 4.06 12.33 4.07
C PRO A 41 2.99 13.34 3.69
N GLU A 42 3.36 14.50 3.14
CA GLU A 42 2.35 15.47 2.66
C GLU A 42 1.63 15.00 1.38
N GLN A 43 2.13 13.98 0.70
CA GLN A 43 1.61 13.51 -0.59
C GLN A 43 0.89 12.16 -0.51
N GLY A 44 0.83 11.51 0.67
CA GLY A 44 0.02 10.31 0.86
C GLY A 44 0.67 9.14 1.61
N ARG A 45 1.92 9.27 2.08
CA ARG A 45 2.63 8.21 2.83
C ARG A 45 2.87 8.58 4.30
N PHE A 46 2.11 8.01 5.22
CA PHE A 46 2.14 8.40 6.62
C PHE A 46 2.80 7.33 7.50
N GLU A 47 3.82 7.71 8.25
CA GLU A 47 4.40 6.87 9.31
C GLU A 47 3.61 7.06 10.62
N ASN A 48 3.38 5.96 11.36
CA ASN A 48 2.52 5.90 12.55
C ASN A 48 1.17 6.61 12.32
N PRO A 49 0.35 6.12 11.39
CA PRO A 49 -0.86 6.78 10.95
C PRO A 49 -1.90 6.84 12.08
N ASN A 50 -2.70 7.90 12.07
CA ASN A 50 -3.87 8.02 12.93
C ASN A 50 -4.92 8.90 12.23
N ALA A 51 -6.14 8.89 12.76
CA ALA A 51 -7.25 9.62 12.18
C ALA A 51 -6.96 11.12 11.96
N ASN A 52 -6.27 11.78 12.89
CA ASN A 52 -5.98 13.22 12.78
C ASN A 52 -5.00 13.53 11.64
N LYS A 53 -3.96 12.70 11.44
CA LYS A 53 -2.99 12.86 10.34
C LYS A 53 -3.64 12.71 8.96
N LEU A 54 -4.74 11.96 8.89
CA LEU A 54 -5.44 11.64 7.65
C LEU A 54 -6.76 12.42 7.49
N ALA A 55 -7.08 13.34 8.39
CA ALA A 55 -8.41 13.98 8.46
C ALA A 55 -8.82 14.73 7.16
N ASP A 56 -7.83 15.27 6.44
CA ASP A 56 -8.04 16.03 5.21
C ASP A 56 -8.15 15.15 3.94
N TYR A 57 -8.04 13.83 4.08
CA TYR A 57 -8.03 12.87 2.97
C TYR A 57 -9.33 12.04 2.94
N LYS A 58 -9.77 11.62 1.76
CA LYS A 58 -11.01 10.83 1.57
C LYS A 58 -10.86 9.81 0.44
N ASP A 59 -10.17 8.72 0.73
CA ASP A 59 -9.43 7.98 -0.29
C ASP A 59 -9.40 6.47 0.01
N ILE A 60 -8.84 5.67 -0.91
CA ILE A 60 -8.49 4.29 -0.60
C ILE A 60 -7.29 4.31 0.35
N LEU A 61 -7.47 3.72 1.54
CA LEU A 61 -6.47 3.61 2.58
C LEU A 61 -5.94 2.18 2.65
N VAL A 62 -4.62 2.03 2.58
CA VAL A 62 -3.93 0.77 2.89
C VAL A 62 -3.02 0.99 4.10
N VAL A 63 -3.16 0.16 5.13
CA VAL A 63 -2.30 0.16 6.32
C VAL A 63 -1.38 -1.05 6.32
N ASP A 64 -0.14 -0.83 6.75
CA ASP A 64 0.94 -1.81 6.87
C ASP A 64 1.12 -2.18 8.35
N VAL A 65 1.03 -3.47 8.68
CA VAL A 65 0.98 -3.99 10.04
C VAL A 65 1.98 -5.15 10.20
N ASP A 66 3.00 -4.95 11.02
CA ASP A 66 4.04 -5.96 11.29
C ASP A 66 3.63 -7.01 12.34
N SER A 67 2.56 -6.74 13.12
CA SER A 67 2.18 -7.55 14.29
C SER A 67 1.22 -8.71 14.00
N TRP A 68 0.69 -8.79 12.78
CA TRP A 68 -0.25 -9.84 12.36
C TRP A 68 0.49 -11.04 11.79
N LEU A 69 -0.04 -12.25 12.01
CA LEU A 69 0.60 -13.51 11.59
C LEU A 69 0.11 -13.98 10.21
N ASP A 70 -1.10 -13.59 9.83
CA ASP A 70 -1.84 -14.08 8.66
C ASP A 70 -2.04 -13.03 7.57
N ALA A 71 -1.71 -11.78 7.87
CA ALA A 71 -1.73 -10.67 6.93
C ALA A 71 -0.63 -9.66 7.25
N SER A 72 -0.18 -8.90 6.24
CA SER A 72 0.78 -7.81 6.42
C SER A 72 0.11 -6.44 6.54
N GLY A 73 -1.22 -6.38 6.58
CA GLY A 73 -1.95 -5.12 6.54
C GLY A 73 -3.43 -5.26 6.18
N HIS A 74 -4.10 -4.12 6.06
CA HIS A 74 -5.53 -4.01 5.71
C HIS A 74 -5.77 -2.90 4.68
N ALA A 75 -6.80 -3.06 3.85
CA ALA A 75 -7.21 -2.04 2.88
C ALA A 75 -8.69 -1.70 3.07
N SER A 76 -9.01 -0.41 3.13
CA SER A 76 -10.36 0.10 3.36
C SER A 76 -10.59 1.44 2.68
N ILE A 77 -11.83 1.94 2.70
CA ILE A 77 -12.16 3.30 2.27
C ILE A 77 -12.11 4.21 3.49
N TRP A 78 -11.33 5.28 3.42
CA TRP A 78 -11.22 6.31 4.44
C TRP A 78 -12.11 7.50 4.07
N THR A 79 -12.96 7.95 5.01
CA THR A 79 -13.94 9.01 4.76
C THR A 79 -13.53 10.38 5.33
N GLY A 80 -12.27 10.55 5.74
CA GLY A 80 -11.79 11.75 6.48
C GLY A 80 -11.98 11.67 7.99
N SER A 81 -12.70 10.66 8.50
CA SER A 81 -12.94 10.51 9.94
C SER A 81 -13.03 9.06 10.41
N ARG A 82 -13.37 8.13 9.52
CA ARG A 82 -13.47 6.70 9.80
C ARG A 82 -13.18 5.88 8.55
N CYS A 83 -12.90 4.61 8.75
CA CYS A 83 -12.92 3.62 7.70
C CYS A 83 -14.33 3.07 7.53
N THR A 84 -14.67 2.59 6.34
CA THR A 84 -15.96 1.92 6.11
C THR A 84 -16.12 0.65 6.94
N ASP A 85 -15.00 0.03 7.33
CA ASP A 85 -14.92 -1.05 8.31
C ASP A 85 -14.05 -0.66 9.52
N SER A 86 -12.81 -1.14 9.62
CA SER A 86 -11.87 -0.93 10.72
C SER A 86 -10.56 -0.34 10.18
N CYS A 87 -10.03 0.69 10.84
CA CYS A 87 -8.80 1.36 10.37
C CYS A 87 -7.50 0.75 10.89
N TYR A 88 -7.53 0.03 12.00
CA TYR A 88 -6.35 -0.60 12.63
C TYR A 88 -5.15 0.32 12.92
N PHE A 89 -5.36 1.65 13.00
CA PHE A 89 -4.30 2.63 13.26
C PHE A 89 -3.40 2.31 14.46
N PRO A 90 -3.89 1.82 15.62
CA PRO A 90 -3.02 1.50 16.76
C PRO A 90 -1.95 0.43 16.49
N GLN A 91 -2.16 -0.40 15.47
CA GLN A 91 -1.25 -1.49 15.07
C GLN A 91 -0.47 -1.16 13.80
N ALA A 92 -0.87 -0.09 13.10
CA ALA A 92 -0.32 0.27 11.82
C ALA A 92 1.02 1.00 11.97
N LYS A 93 2.02 0.53 11.23
CA LYS A 93 3.33 1.18 11.11
C LYS A 93 3.30 2.27 10.05
N LYS A 94 2.61 2.00 8.93
CA LYS A 94 2.49 2.91 7.79
C LYS A 94 1.07 2.93 7.25
N ALA A 95 0.71 4.04 6.62
CA ALA A 95 -0.47 4.14 5.77
C ALA A 95 -0.11 4.74 4.41
N TYR A 96 -0.82 4.27 3.39
CA TYR A 96 -0.75 4.76 2.02
C TYR A 96 -2.17 5.13 1.59
N LEU A 97 -2.33 6.34 1.04
CA LEU A 97 -3.60 6.84 0.52
C LEU A 97 -3.52 6.99 -1.01
N TRP A 98 -4.54 6.50 -1.70
CA TRP A 98 -4.73 6.74 -3.13
C TRP A 98 -5.96 7.58 -3.37
N LYS A 99 -5.73 8.79 -3.88
CA LYS A 99 -6.78 9.76 -4.07
C LYS A 99 -7.90 9.21 -4.95
N LEU A 100 -9.14 9.27 -4.47
CA LEU A 100 -10.31 9.04 -5.31
C LEU A 100 -10.69 10.37 -5.96
N GLU A 101 -10.70 10.41 -7.29
CA GLU A 101 -11.27 11.53 -8.03
C GLU A 101 -12.80 11.41 -7.97
N ASP A 102 -13.48 12.54 -7.81
CA ASP A 102 -14.94 12.64 -8.02
C ASP A 102 -15.29 12.44 -9.50
#